data_AF-A0A947F757-F1
#
_entry.id   AF-A0A947F757-F1
#
_cell.length_a   1.000
_cell.length_b   1.000
_cell.length_c   1.000
_cell.angle_alpha   90.00
_cell.angle_beta   90.00
_cell.angle_gamma   90.00
#
_symmetry.space_group_name_H-M   'P 1'
#
loop_
_entity.id
_entity.type
_entity.pdbx_description
1 polymer ?
#
loop_
_entity_poly.entity_id
_entity_poly.type
_entity_poly.pdbx_seq_one_letter_code
_entity_poly.pdbx_strand_id
1 'polypeptide(L)'
;MAIDGEYVTELLKVKGSYLYHRENQELEFKEQFNFAGLGEYFRDFAAFANNRGGYLIFGVQDSPRIPIGLTETSLDQFNRLDPERISGFLLEMFSSDIRWEQKFIKHDGKFFGVFRIYEGSTKPIIAKKNEGRDQIIKNGEIYYRYGGRTQKILYAELENIIIKRVEENNHQWLSLMSKIGKAGPQNAAILDTEKALIEKDDSRILVLDENLAEKLKFIKEGHFSEKEGAATLRLVGDVVPIDKVEVVKKIKENLTRTYPLSAMQLAAAVQEKISTVPRHKIWHVISENDMKNNLDYSAYNFRNKSQEDDYKRSGYIPAATPSIYNYKAVDFIVKILKDEGEI
;
A
#
# COMPACT_ATOMS: atom_id res chain seq x y z
N MET A 1 15.50 -16.57 8.06
CA MET A 1 16.03 -17.68 8.88
C MET A 1 16.27 -17.08 10.25
N ALA A 2 15.61 -17.58 11.29
CA ALA A 2 15.59 -16.92 12.61
C ALA A 2 16.98 -16.83 13.26
N ILE A 3 17.14 -16.02 14.32
CA ILE A 3 18.41 -15.94 15.08
C ILE A 3 18.85 -17.33 15.59
N ASP A 4 19.95 -17.82 15.03
CA ASP A 4 20.63 -19.04 15.46
C ASP A 4 21.48 -18.77 16.70
N GLY A 5 21.11 -19.40 17.81
CA GLY A 5 21.80 -19.22 19.09
C GLY A 5 23.20 -19.80 19.11
N GLU A 6 23.45 -20.88 18.35
CA GLU A 6 24.77 -21.51 18.28
C GLU A 6 25.74 -20.63 17.49
N TYR A 7 25.28 -20.08 16.36
CA TYR A 7 26.06 -19.13 15.58
C TYR A 7 26.45 -17.89 16.40
N VAL A 8 25.51 -17.29 17.13
CA VAL A 8 25.85 -16.12 17.95
C VAL A 8 26.77 -16.48 19.12
N THR A 9 26.64 -17.69 19.68
CA THR A 9 27.58 -18.17 20.70
C THR A 9 28.98 -18.34 20.13
N GLU A 10 29.10 -18.77 18.87
CA GLU A 10 30.37 -18.82 18.14
C GLU A 10 30.98 -17.43 17.93
N LEU A 11 30.15 -16.42 17.61
CA LEU A 11 30.58 -15.02 17.54
C LEU A 11 31.09 -14.48 18.89
N LEU A 12 30.58 -15.00 20.00
CA LEU A 12 30.99 -14.66 21.37
C LEU A 12 32.18 -15.49 21.89
N LYS A 13 32.76 -16.37 21.07
CA LYS A 13 33.87 -17.24 21.48
C LYS A 13 35.10 -16.41 21.86
N VAL A 14 35.69 -16.75 22.99
CA VAL A 14 36.87 -16.07 23.55
C VAL A 14 38.16 -16.82 23.17
N LYS A 15 39.22 -16.08 22.80
CA LYS A 15 40.59 -16.58 22.69
C LYS A 15 41.45 -15.92 23.78
N GLY A 16 41.60 -16.60 24.92
CA GLY A 16 42.23 -16.03 26.11
C GLY A 16 41.23 -15.17 26.88
N SER A 17 41.45 -13.85 26.93
CA SER A 17 40.55 -12.89 27.60
C SER A 17 39.72 -12.03 26.62
N TYR A 18 39.95 -12.16 25.31
CA TYR A 18 39.33 -11.32 24.28
C TYR A 18 38.50 -12.15 23.31
N LEU A 19 37.48 -11.53 22.70
CA LEU A 19 36.72 -12.16 21.63
C LEU A 19 37.63 -12.54 20.46
N TYR A 20 37.38 -13.74 19.92
CA TYR A 20 38.05 -14.24 18.73
C TYR A 20 37.64 -13.44 17.48
N HIS A 21 36.35 -13.11 17.40
CA HIS A 21 35.77 -12.36 16.28
C HIS A 21 35.94 -10.86 16.45
N ARG A 22 36.12 -10.18 15.32
CA ARG A 22 36.21 -8.71 15.24
C ARG A 22 35.01 -8.14 14.53
N GLU A 23 34.67 -6.91 14.86
CA GLU A 23 33.68 -6.14 14.13
C GLU A 23 34.04 -6.05 12.66
N ASN A 24 33.02 -6.16 11.82
CA ASN A 24 33.17 -6.17 10.38
C ASN A 24 31.91 -5.58 9.74
N GLN A 25 31.71 -5.82 8.45
CA GLN A 25 30.57 -5.29 7.70
C GLN A 25 29.22 -5.89 8.13
N GLU A 26 29.22 -7.03 8.80
CA GLU A 26 28.04 -7.83 9.18
C GLU A 26 27.96 -8.03 10.71
N LEU A 27 28.87 -7.45 11.49
CA LEU A 27 28.94 -7.59 12.94
C LEU A 27 29.36 -6.28 13.61
N GLU A 28 28.58 -5.82 14.58
CA GLU A 28 28.85 -4.69 15.49
C GLU A 28 28.68 -5.16 16.94
N PHE A 29 29.61 -4.76 17.79
CA PHE A 29 29.53 -4.99 19.23
C PHE A 29 29.20 -3.69 19.95
N LYS A 30 28.32 -3.77 20.94
CA LYS A 30 28.01 -2.66 21.85
C LYS A 30 28.16 -3.13 23.29
N GLU A 31 28.62 -2.24 24.14
CA GLU A 31 28.85 -2.58 25.54
C GLU A 31 27.54 -2.79 26.29
N GLN A 32 26.66 -1.79 26.27
CA GLN A 32 25.37 -1.82 26.95
C GLN A 32 24.26 -1.32 26.01
N PHE A 33 23.05 -1.80 26.24
CA PHE A 33 21.85 -1.31 25.55
C PHE A 33 21.30 -0.08 26.29
N ASN A 34 20.95 0.97 25.55
CA ASN A 34 20.32 2.16 26.11
C ASN A 34 19.19 2.65 25.19
N PHE A 35 17.98 2.78 25.74
CA PHE A 35 16.83 3.34 25.01
C PHE A 35 17.06 4.74 24.44
N ALA A 36 17.83 5.59 25.12
CA ALA A 36 18.13 6.94 24.63
C ALA A 36 19.01 6.92 23.36
N GLY A 37 19.72 5.81 23.12
CA GLY A 37 20.60 5.60 21.97
C GLY A 37 19.93 4.96 20.76
N LEU A 38 18.61 4.74 20.76
CA LEU A 38 17.88 4.06 19.68
C LEU A 38 18.18 4.63 18.29
N GLY A 39 18.34 5.95 18.16
CA GLY A 39 18.66 6.59 16.88
C GLY A 39 19.99 6.11 16.28
N GLU A 40 21.00 5.83 17.10
CA GLU A 40 22.27 5.26 16.62
C GLU A 40 22.08 3.84 16.12
N TYR A 41 21.31 3.04 16.86
CA TYR A 41 21.01 1.66 16.48
C TYR A 41 20.20 1.61 15.18
N PHE A 42 19.24 2.51 14.98
CA PHE A 42 18.47 2.60 13.74
C PHE A 42 19.33 3.00 12.55
N ARG A 43 20.34 3.85 12.76
CA ARG A 43 21.34 4.14 11.72
C ARG A 43 22.13 2.88 11.35
N ASP A 44 22.54 2.10 12.35
CA ASP A 44 23.23 0.81 12.12
C ASP A 44 22.31 -0.20 11.41
N PHE A 45 21.01 -0.24 11.74
CA PHE A 45 20.03 -1.09 11.08
C PHE A 45 19.93 -0.77 9.58
N ALA A 46 19.78 0.50 9.23
CA ALA A 46 19.77 0.92 7.83
C ALA A 46 21.09 0.57 7.12
N ALA A 47 22.22 0.73 7.80
CA ALA A 47 23.53 0.41 7.26
C ALA A 47 23.73 -1.09 6.98
N PHE A 48 23.30 -1.96 7.90
CA PHE A 48 23.31 -3.41 7.70
C PHE A 48 22.36 -3.84 6.58
N ALA A 49 21.13 -3.32 6.58
CA ALA A 49 20.13 -3.67 5.58
C ALA A 49 20.52 -3.20 4.16
N ASN A 50 21.19 -2.04 4.03
CA ASN A 50 21.76 -1.60 2.76
C ASN A 50 22.93 -2.44 2.26
N ASN A 51 23.61 -3.16 3.17
CA ASN A 51 24.65 -4.12 2.84
C ASN A 51 24.05 -5.54 2.72
N ARG A 52 24.56 -6.52 3.46
CA ARG A 52 24.14 -7.95 3.43
C ARG A 52 23.36 -8.38 4.68
N GLY A 53 22.88 -7.41 5.46
CA GLY A 53 22.40 -7.67 6.81
C GLY A 53 23.56 -7.82 7.81
N GLY A 54 23.25 -8.25 9.02
CA GLY A 54 24.25 -8.45 10.06
C GLY A 54 23.67 -8.62 11.47
N TYR A 55 24.57 -8.58 12.44
CA TYR A 55 24.29 -8.74 13.86
C TYR A 55 24.79 -7.53 14.64
N LEU A 56 23.92 -7.01 15.50
CA LEU A 56 24.25 -6.02 16.52
C LEU A 56 24.13 -6.70 17.89
N ILE A 57 25.26 -6.91 18.55
CA ILE A 57 25.34 -7.69 19.79
C ILE A 57 25.72 -6.77 20.96
N PHE A 58 24.90 -6.78 22.00
CA PHE A 58 25.11 -6.02 23.23
C PHE A 58 25.69 -6.89 24.35
N GLY A 59 26.48 -6.29 25.24
CA GLY A 59 27.16 -6.97 26.34
C GLY A 59 28.66 -7.19 26.09
N VAL A 60 29.24 -6.51 25.11
CA VAL A 60 30.65 -6.66 24.73
C VAL A 60 31.34 -5.30 24.79
N GLN A 61 32.36 -5.18 25.65
CA GLN A 61 33.14 -3.95 25.79
C GLN A 61 33.89 -3.62 24.48
N ASP A 62 34.03 -2.33 24.16
CA ASP A 62 34.68 -1.88 22.91
C ASP A 62 36.21 -2.11 22.94
N SER A 63 36.86 -1.68 24.03
CA SER A 63 38.29 -1.87 24.24
C SER A 63 38.63 -2.10 25.72
N PRO A 64 39.16 -3.28 26.10
CA PRO A 64 39.39 -4.45 25.25
C PRO A 64 38.07 -5.18 24.93
N ARG A 65 38.00 -5.89 23.79
CA ARG A 65 36.80 -6.63 23.34
C ARG A 65 36.47 -7.82 24.23
N ILE A 66 35.85 -7.55 25.38
CA ILE A 66 35.57 -8.52 26.45
C ILE A 66 34.05 -8.73 26.55
N PRO A 67 33.58 -9.98 26.55
CA PRO A 67 32.17 -10.28 26.80
C PRO A 67 31.87 -10.09 28.28
N ILE A 68 31.32 -8.93 28.64
CA ILE A 68 30.96 -8.56 30.03
C ILE A 68 29.50 -8.89 30.36
N GLY A 69 28.65 -9.02 29.34
CA GLY A 69 27.21 -9.17 29.47
C GLY A 69 26.48 -7.83 29.70
N LEU A 70 25.17 -7.88 29.59
CA LEU A 70 24.29 -6.77 29.93
C LEU A 70 24.17 -6.63 31.45
N THR A 71 24.22 -5.39 31.91
CA THR A 71 23.83 -5.00 33.27
C THR A 71 22.33 -5.23 33.47
N GLU A 72 21.87 -5.39 34.72
CA GLU A 72 20.44 -5.59 35.03
C GLU A 72 19.56 -4.47 34.45
N THR A 73 20.03 -3.23 34.49
CA THR A 73 19.32 -2.07 33.93
C THR A 73 19.21 -2.17 32.41
N SER A 74 20.29 -2.50 31.71
CA SER A 74 20.28 -2.66 30.25
C SER A 74 19.47 -3.88 29.83
N LEU A 75 19.47 -4.94 30.64
CA LEU A 75 18.67 -6.14 30.45
C LEU A 75 17.17 -5.85 30.57
N ASP A 76 16.74 -5.14 31.61
CA ASP A 76 15.34 -4.70 31.76
C ASP A 76 14.91 -3.80 30.59
N GLN A 77 15.76 -2.86 30.19
CA GLN A 77 15.48 -2.00 29.04
C GLN A 77 15.30 -2.80 27.75
N PHE A 78 16.22 -3.70 27.43
CA PHE A 78 16.12 -4.52 26.22
C PHE A 78 14.88 -5.43 26.27
N ASN A 79 14.51 -5.98 27.43
CA ASN A 79 13.29 -6.79 27.58
C ASN A 79 11.99 -5.99 27.36
N ARG A 80 11.99 -4.71 27.74
CA ARG A 80 10.84 -3.81 27.55
C ARG A 80 10.69 -3.31 26.12
N LEU A 81 11.64 -3.65 25.24
CA LEU A 81 11.61 -3.21 23.86
C LEU A 81 10.54 -3.99 23.09
N ASP A 82 9.55 -3.24 22.62
CA ASP A 82 8.42 -3.73 21.84
C ASP A 82 8.79 -3.76 20.35
N PRO A 83 8.88 -4.95 19.72
CA PRO A 83 9.25 -5.06 18.31
C PRO A 83 8.30 -4.35 17.34
N GLU A 84 7.00 -4.28 17.67
CA GLU A 84 6.03 -3.60 16.80
C GLU A 84 6.30 -2.10 16.78
N ARG A 85 6.55 -1.50 17.96
CA ARG A 85 6.87 -0.07 18.07
C ARG A 85 8.17 0.29 17.35
N ILE A 86 9.21 -0.53 17.51
CA ILE A 86 10.48 -0.31 16.79
C ILE A 86 10.28 -0.43 15.28
N SER A 87 9.53 -1.43 14.83
CA SER A 87 9.25 -1.58 13.39
C SER A 87 8.45 -0.39 12.85
N GLY A 88 7.49 0.13 13.62
CA GLY A 88 6.78 1.37 13.31
C GLY A 88 7.72 2.57 13.17
N PHE A 89 8.66 2.76 14.10
CA PHE A 89 9.66 3.82 14.00
C PHE A 89 10.56 3.66 12.77
N LEU A 90 11.04 2.46 12.48
CA LEU A 90 11.86 2.20 11.29
C LEU A 90 11.07 2.51 10.00
N LEU A 91 9.80 2.10 9.92
CA LEU A 91 8.93 2.39 8.78
C LEU A 91 8.66 3.88 8.61
N GLU A 92 8.56 4.66 9.69
CA GLU A 92 8.46 6.12 9.59
C GLU A 92 9.77 6.77 9.15
N MET A 93 10.90 6.24 9.60
CA MET A 93 12.23 6.83 9.39
C MET A 93 12.81 6.52 8.01
N PHE A 94 12.49 5.37 7.41
CA PHE A 94 13.17 4.87 6.21
C PHE A 94 12.21 4.57 5.05
N SER A 95 12.75 4.57 3.83
CA SER A 95 11.99 4.39 2.57
C SER A 95 11.55 2.95 2.30
N SER A 96 12.10 1.97 3.01
CA SER A 96 11.81 0.55 2.82
C SER A 96 11.69 -0.14 4.18
N ASP A 97 11.01 -1.29 4.17
CA ASP A 97 10.88 -2.18 5.32
C ASP A 97 12.25 -2.76 5.71
N ILE A 98 12.70 -2.44 6.92
CA ILE A 98 13.90 -3.04 7.49
C ILE A 98 13.43 -4.22 8.34
N ARG A 99 13.67 -5.43 7.82
CA ARG A 99 13.38 -6.66 8.57
C ARG A 99 14.47 -6.90 9.60
N TRP A 100 14.05 -7.19 10.82
CA TRP A 100 14.94 -7.49 11.92
C TRP A 100 14.28 -8.43 12.93
N GLU A 101 15.09 -9.05 13.77
CA GLU A 101 14.67 -9.88 14.90
C GLU A 101 15.50 -9.54 16.13
N GLN A 102 14.96 -9.82 17.31
CA GLN A 102 15.68 -9.74 18.57
C GLN A 102 15.68 -11.04 19.34
N LYS A 103 16.75 -11.29 20.09
CA LYS A 103 16.86 -12.45 20.96
C LYS A 103 17.81 -12.19 22.12
N PHE A 104 17.54 -12.85 23.24
CA PHE A 104 18.48 -12.98 24.35
C PHE A 104 19.26 -14.27 24.26
N ILE A 105 20.55 -14.18 24.53
CA ILE A 105 21.43 -15.34 24.60
C ILE A 105 22.15 -15.32 25.93
N LYS A 106 22.09 -16.44 26.64
CA LYS A 106 22.87 -16.68 27.85
C LYS A 106 24.11 -17.47 27.49
N HIS A 107 25.29 -16.89 27.74
CA HIS A 107 26.58 -17.52 27.46
C HIS A 107 27.51 -17.25 28.64
N ASP A 108 28.23 -18.27 29.14
CA ASP A 108 29.12 -18.18 30.30
C ASP A 108 28.50 -17.47 31.53
N GLY A 109 27.22 -17.75 31.81
CA GLY A 109 26.50 -17.17 32.94
C GLY A 109 26.08 -15.70 32.76
N LYS A 110 26.44 -15.07 31.64
CA LYS A 110 26.13 -13.68 31.29
C LYS A 110 25.02 -13.62 30.24
N PHE A 111 24.29 -12.50 30.20
CA PHE A 111 23.24 -12.26 29.22
C PHE A 111 23.70 -11.29 28.13
N PHE A 112 23.36 -11.60 26.88
CA PHE A 112 23.66 -10.80 25.70
C PHE A 112 22.37 -10.51 24.94
N GLY A 113 22.19 -9.25 24.55
CA GLY A 113 21.09 -8.83 23.67
C GLY A 113 21.55 -8.87 22.23
N VAL A 114 20.74 -9.42 21.33
CA VAL A 114 21.11 -9.58 19.93
C VAL A 114 20.00 -9.02 19.06
N PHE A 115 20.35 -8.12 18.15
CA PHE A 115 19.54 -7.84 16.98
C PHE A 115 20.16 -8.49 15.76
N ARG A 116 19.34 -9.19 14.99
CA ARG A 116 19.68 -9.62 13.64
C ARG A 116 18.93 -8.75 12.66
N ILE A 117 19.69 -8.10 11.78
CA ILE A 117 19.15 -7.25 10.72
C ILE A 117 19.32 -8.01 9.41
N TYR A 118 18.25 -8.12 8.63
CA TYR A 118 18.29 -8.80 7.34
C TYR A 118 18.69 -7.85 6.23
N GLU A 119 19.26 -8.41 5.16
CA GLU A 119 19.47 -7.68 3.91
C GLU A 119 18.14 -7.09 3.42
N GLY A 120 18.17 -5.80 3.05
CA GLY A 120 17.01 -5.08 2.56
C GLY A 120 16.51 -5.69 1.25
N SER A 121 15.21 -5.99 1.20
CA SER A 121 14.55 -6.52 0.00
C SER A 121 14.51 -5.51 -1.15
N THR A 122 14.60 -4.22 -0.85
CA THR A 122 14.67 -3.14 -1.84
C THR A 122 15.71 -2.14 -1.40
N LYS A 123 16.80 -2.04 -2.16
CA LYS A 123 17.90 -1.12 -1.90
C LYS A 123 17.92 0.00 -2.96
N PRO A 124 18.38 1.21 -2.60
CA PRO A 124 18.83 1.61 -1.27
C PRO A 124 17.66 1.95 -0.34
N ILE A 125 17.88 1.72 0.95
CA ILE A 125 17.06 2.21 2.06
C ILE A 125 17.56 3.61 2.41
N ILE A 126 16.67 4.58 2.24
CA ILE A 126 16.94 6.02 2.34
C ILE A 126 16.21 6.56 3.57
N ALA A 127 16.85 7.42 4.37
CA ALA A 127 16.19 8.13 5.45
C ALA A 127 15.20 9.17 4.92
N LYS A 128 13.98 9.21 5.47
CA LYS A 128 12.88 10.10 5.04
C LYS A 128 12.76 11.38 5.86
N LYS A 129 13.36 11.40 7.05
CA LYS A 129 13.31 12.53 7.99
C LYS A 129 14.61 12.64 8.76
N ASN A 130 14.84 13.81 9.34
CA ASN A 130 15.91 14.02 10.30
C ASN A 130 15.48 13.45 11.65
N GLU A 131 16.31 12.62 12.28
CA GLU A 131 15.99 11.94 13.53
C GLU A 131 17.22 11.73 14.42
N GLY A 132 16.96 11.55 15.71
CA GLY A 132 17.97 11.31 16.73
C GLY A 132 18.71 12.57 17.23
N ARG A 133 19.48 12.39 18.30
CA ARG A 133 20.32 13.45 18.88
C ARG A 133 21.33 13.93 17.84
N ASP A 134 21.53 15.24 17.76
CA ASP A 134 22.43 15.90 16.80
C ASP A 134 22.13 15.57 15.31
N GLN A 135 20.90 15.13 15.00
CA GLN A 135 20.47 14.71 13.66
C GLN A 135 21.40 13.62 13.09
N ILE A 136 21.64 12.57 13.88
CA ILE A 136 22.48 11.45 13.46
C ILE A 136 21.91 10.71 12.22
N ILE A 137 20.59 10.75 12.06
CA ILE A 137 19.87 10.35 10.84
C ILE A 137 19.39 11.62 10.15
N LYS A 138 19.68 11.76 8.85
CA LYS A 138 19.30 12.93 8.05
C LYS A 138 18.53 12.53 6.81
N ASN A 139 17.52 13.32 6.48
CA ASN A 139 16.67 13.13 5.31
C ASN A 139 17.51 13.03 4.02
N GLY A 140 17.21 12.05 3.19
CA GLY A 140 17.87 11.78 1.91
C GLY A 140 19.19 11.02 2.03
N GLU A 141 19.71 10.80 3.24
CA GLU A 141 20.95 10.06 3.42
C GLU A 141 20.72 8.55 3.37
N ILE A 142 21.72 7.86 2.83
CA ILE A 142 21.81 6.40 2.77
C ILE A 142 23.01 6.02 3.63
N TYR A 143 22.76 5.18 4.63
CA TYR A 143 23.80 4.66 5.51
C TYR A 143 24.31 3.31 5.02
N TYR A 144 25.60 3.08 5.17
CA TYR A 144 26.27 1.85 4.76
C TYR A 144 27.42 1.55 5.72
N ARG A 145 27.72 0.27 5.89
CA ARG A 145 28.74 -0.21 6.82
C ARG A 145 30.04 -0.61 6.13
N TYR A 146 31.14 0.03 6.52
CA TYR A 146 32.50 -0.21 6.00
C TYR A 146 33.45 -0.59 7.13
N GLY A 147 34.01 -1.80 7.09
CA GLY A 147 35.10 -2.20 8.00
C GLY A 147 34.83 -1.96 9.49
N GLY A 148 33.58 -2.17 9.93
CA GLY A 148 33.17 -1.96 11.32
C GLY A 148 32.58 -0.58 11.64
N ARG A 149 32.49 0.33 10.66
CA ARG A 149 31.95 1.69 10.86
C ARG A 149 30.74 1.96 9.98
N THR A 150 29.73 2.56 10.56
CA THR A 150 28.56 3.07 9.84
C THR A 150 28.80 4.51 9.40
N GLN A 151 28.68 4.77 8.10
CA GLN A 151 28.82 6.10 7.51
C GLN A 151 27.89 6.26 6.31
N LYS A 152 27.93 7.41 5.64
CA LYS A 152 27.20 7.61 4.38
C LYS A 152 27.71 6.65 3.32
N ILE A 153 26.80 6.17 2.48
CA ILE A 153 27.18 5.33 1.34
C ILE A 153 28.16 6.09 0.44
N LEU A 154 29.17 5.38 -0.05
CA LEU A 154 30.12 5.91 -1.02
C LEU A 154 29.62 5.60 -2.44
N TYR A 155 30.22 6.27 -3.40
CA TYR A 155 29.83 6.20 -4.81
C TYR A 155 29.76 4.77 -5.33
N ALA A 156 30.78 3.94 -5.09
CA ALA A 156 30.88 2.60 -5.65
C ALA A 156 29.74 1.68 -5.19
N GLU A 157 29.40 1.70 -3.91
CA GLU A 157 28.31 0.89 -3.35
C GLU A 157 26.95 1.36 -3.85
N LEU A 158 26.76 2.68 -3.96
CA LEU A 158 25.52 3.24 -4.50
C LEU A 158 25.34 2.91 -5.99
N GLU A 159 26.40 3.07 -6.78
CA GLU A 159 26.41 2.71 -8.21
C GLU A 159 26.10 1.23 -8.40
N ASN A 160 26.73 0.36 -7.61
CA ASN A 160 26.46 -1.08 -7.65
C ASN A 160 24.99 -1.41 -7.33
N ILE A 161 24.37 -0.73 -6.36
CA ILE A 161 22.94 -0.91 -6.06
C ILE A 161 22.07 -0.47 -7.25
N ILE A 162 22.40 0.66 -7.88
CA ILE A 162 21.66 1.17 -9.05
C ILE A 162 21.79 0.19 -10.23
N ILE A 163 23.02 -0.25 -10.54
CA ILE A 163 23.29 -1.20 -11.62
C ILE A 163 22.50 -2.49 -11.40
N LYS A 164 22.59 -3.08 -10.21
CA LYS A 164 21.83 -4.30 -9.89
C LYS A 164 20.34 -4.13 -10.10
N ARG A 165 19.77 -2.99 -9.71
CA ARG A 165 18.34 -2.72 -9.90
C ARG A 165 17.98 -2.60 -11.39
N VAL A 166 18.85 -1.99 -12.19
CA VAL A 166 18.68 -1.92 -13.65
C VAL A 166 18.79 -3.32 -14.26
N GLU A 167 19.75 -4.13 -13.84
CA GLU A 167 19.93 -5.51 -14.28
C GLU A 167 18.73 -6.40 -13.93
N GLU A 168 18.24 -6.34 -12.68
CA GLU A 168 17.04 -7.07 -12.24
C GLU A 168 15.82 -6.70 -13.08
N ASN A 169 15.61 -5.40 -13.33
CA ASN A 169 14.54 -4.93 -14.21
C ASN A 169 14.72 -5.47 -15.64
N ASN A 170 15.93 -5.41 -16.19
CA ASN A 170 16.23 -5.93 -17.53
C ASN A 170 16.02 -7.45 -17.61
N HIS A 171 16.39 -8.20 -16.57
CA HIS A 171 16.15 -9.63 -16.49
C HIS A 171 14.66 -9.97 -16.48
N GLN A 172 13.83 -9.19 -15.78
CA GLN A 172 12.37 -9.35 -15.82
C GLN A 172 11.83 -9.13 -17.24
N TRP A 173 12.29 -8.07 -17.92
CA TRP A 173 11.93 -7.81 -19.31
C TRP A 173 12.38 -8.92 -20.27
N LEU A 174 13.63 -9.37 -20.17
CA LEU A 174 14.17 -10.46 -20.99
C LEU A 174 13.43 -11.77 -20.76
N SER A 175 13.04 -12.06 -19.51
CA SER A 175 12.23 -13.22 -19.15
C SER A 175 10.86 -13.16 -19.83
N LEU A 176 10.19 -12.00 -19.78
CA LEU A 176 8.92 -11.77 -20.48
C LEU A 176 9.08 -11.94 -21.99
N MET A 177 10.09 -11.30 -22.59
CA MET A 177 10.35 -11.39 -24.03
C MET A 177 10.70 -12.82 -24.46
N SER A 178 11.43 -13.57 -23.64
CA SER A 178 11.71 -15.00 -23.88
C SER A 178 10.44 -15.84 -23.84
N LYS A 179 9.56 -15.60 -22.87
CA LYS A 179 8.24 -16.27 -22.79
C LYS A 179 7.39 -15.96 -24.03
N ILE A 180 7.34 -14.68 -24.44
CA ILE A 180 6.64 -14.23 -25.65
C ILE A 180 7.24 -14.87 -26.91
N GLY A 181 8.58 -14.85 -27.04
CA GLY A 181 9.28 -15.44 -28.19
C GLY A 181 9.04 -16.94 -28.33
N LYS A 182 9.02 -17.69 -27.22
CA LYS A 182 8.69 -19.13 -27.21
C LYS A 182 7.23 -19.40 -27.56
N ALA A 183 6.30 -18.59 -27.05
CA ALA A 183 4.88 -18.72 -27.37
C ALA A 183 4.56 -18.25 -28.80
N GLY A 184 5.36 -17.35 -29.34
CA GLY A 184 5.08 -16.56 -30.55
C GLY A 184 4.36 -15.25 -30.18
N PRO A 185 4.79 -14.07 -30.65
CA PRO A 185 4.12 -12.79 -30.38
C PRO A 185 2.61 -12.81 -30.68
N GLN A 186 2.20 -13.49 -31.76
CA GLN A 186 0.80 -13.70 -32.16
C GLN A 186 -0.05 -14.52 -31.17
N ASN A 187 0.59 -15.19 -30.21
CA ASN A 187 -0.05 -15.98 -29.17
C ASN A 187 0.09 -15.34 -27.77
N ALA A 188 0.77 -14.21 -27.66
CA ALA A 188 0.86 -13.42 -26.44
C ALA A 188 -0.26 -12.35 -26.39
N ALA A 189 -0.70 -12.01 -25.19
CA ALA A 189 -1.62 -10.90 -24.94
C ALA A 189 -1.18 -10.21 -23.64
N ILE A 190 -1.32 -8.88 -23.59
CA ILE A 190 -0.98 -8.07 -22.42
C ILE A 190 -2.26 -7.83 -21.63
N LEU A 191 -2.27 -8.21 -20.35
CA LEU A 191 -3.35 -7.90 -19.43
C LEU A 191 -3.00 -6.61 -18.66
N ASP A 192 -3.69 -5.51 -18.95
CA ASP A 192 -3.68 -4.31 -18.14
C ASP A 192 -4.63 -4.52 -16.96
N THR A 193 -4.06 -4.85 -15.80
CA THR A 193 -4.82 -5.11 -14.56
C THR A 193 -5.43 -3.85 -13.95
N GLU A 194 -4.94 -2.65 -14.29
CA GLU A 194 -5.52 -1.40 -13.79
C GLU A 194 -6.78 -1.04 -14.59
N LYS A 195 -6.79 -1.33 -15.89
CA LYS A 195 -7.94 -1.08 -16.77
C LYS A 195 -8.85 -2.29 -16.98
N ALA A 196 -8.45 -3.46 -16.48
CA ALA A 196 -9.09 -4.76 -16.73
C ALA A 196 -9.25 -5.08 -18.24
N LEU A 197 -8.24 -4.72 -19.04
CA LEU A 197 -8.22 -4.91 -20.49
C LEU A 197 -7.18 -5.96 -20.88
N ILE A 198 -7.51 -6.84 -21.81
CA ILE A 198 -6.56 -7.73 -22.45
C ILE A 198 -6.32 -7.22 -23.87
N GLU A 199 -5.11 -6.75 -24.16
CA GLU A 199 -4.71 -6.27 -25.47
C GLU A 199 -3.94 -7.37 -26.22
N LYS A 200 -4.37 -7.67 -27.44
CA LYS A 200 -3.70 -8.59 -28.36
C LYS A 200 -3.62 -7.93 -29.74
N ASP A 201 -2.41 -7.56 -30.16
CA ASP A 201 -2.15 -6.72 -31.35
C ASP A 201 -2.84 -5.33 -31.26
N ASP A 202 -2.60 -4.45 -32.24
CA ASP A 202 -3.21 -3.09 -32.36
C ASP A 202 -4.76 -3.08 -32.46
N SER A 203 -5.42 -4.23 -32.36
CA SER A 203 -6.83 -4.38 -32.78
C SER A 203 -7.72 -5.25 -31.90
N ARG A 204 -7.20 -6.07 -30.98
CA ARG A 204 -8.07 -6.94 -30.15
C ARG A 204 -7.89 -6.61 -28.68
N ILE A 205 -8.67 -5.64 -28.23
CA ILE A 205 -8.92 -5.39 -26.82
C ILE A 205 -10.11 -6.29 -26.41
N LEU A 206 -9.86 -7.24 -25.50
CA LEU A 206 -10.89 -8.04 -24.85
C LEU A 206 -11.13 -7.45 -23.46
N VAL A 207 -12.38 -7.12 -23.14
CA VAL A 207 -12.77 -6.60 -21.83
C VAL A 207 -13.20 -7.79 -20.96
N LEU A 208 -12.62 -7.90 -19.77
CA LEU A 208 -13.08 -8.88 -18.78
C LEU A 208 -14.31 -8.32 -18.05
N ASP A 209 -15.37 -9.12 -17.94
CA ASP A 209 -16.49 -8.80 -17.05
C ASP A 209 -15.98 -8.63 -15.61
N GLU A 210 -16.46 -7.60 -14.90
CA GLU A 210 -16.03 -7.27 -13.53
C GLU A 210 -16.24 -8.46 -12.57
N ASN A 211 -17.33 -9.22 -12.76
CA ASN A 211 -17.59 -10.45 -11.99
C ASN A 211 -16.60 -11.60 -12.28
N LEU A 212 -16.00 -11.61 -13.47
CA LEU A 212 -14.99 -12.61 -13.86
C LEU A 212 -13.60 -12.18 -13.38
N ALA A 213 -13.32 -10.87 -13.40
CA ALA A 213 -12.11 -10.28 -12.85
C ALA A 213 -12.00 -10.56 -11.34
N GLU A 214 -13.11 -10.46 -10.59
CA GLU A 214 -13.14 -10.81 -9.16
C GLU A 214 -12.91 -12.31 -8.88
N LYS A 215 -13.23 -13.19 -9.85
CA LYS A 215 -13.03 -14.64 -9.75
C LYS A 215 -11.63 -15.09 -10.15
N LEU A 216 -10.82 -14.23 -10.78
CA LEU A 216 -9.42 -14.49 -11.07
C LEU A 216 -8.59 -14.40 -9.78
N LYS A 217 -8.66 -15.43 -8.94
CA LYS A 217 -7.71 -15.62 -7.84
C LYS A 217 -6.37 -16.11 -8.41
N PHE A 218 -5.46 -15.18 -8.66
CA PHE A 218 -4.08 -15.48 -9.04
C PHE A 218 -3.36 -16.21 -7.90
N ILE A 219 -2.88 -17.42 -8.16
CA ILE A 219 -1.93 -18.10 -7.27
C ILE A 219 -0.53 -17.63 -7.69
N LYS A 220 0.18 -16.95 -6.79
CA LYS A 220 1.59 -16.56 -7.01
C LYS A 220 2.43 -17.82 -7.23
N GLU A 221 3.22 -17.84 -8.31
CA GLU A 221 4.25 -18.85 -8.57
C GLU A 221 5.18 -18.93 -7.35
N GLY A 222 5.06 -19.99 -6.56
CA GLY A 222 5.88 -20.13 -5.37
C GLY A 222 5.80 -21.49 -4.73
N HIS A 223 4.65 -22.18 -4.76
CA HIS A 223 4.49 -23.51 -4.19
C HIS A 223 3.76 -24.43 -5.17
N PHE A 224 4.50 -25.04 -6.08
CA PHE A 224 4.05 -26.23 -6.78
C PHE A 224 4.78 -27.43 -6.19
N SER A 225 4.13 -28.12 -5.26
CA SER A 225 4.40 -29.55 -5.08
C SER A 225 3.53 -30.24 -6.13
N GLU A 226 4.15 -30.59 -7.24
CA GLU A 226 3.53 -31.41 -8.27
C GLU A 226 3.08 -32.74 -7.64
N LYS A 227 1.76 -32.89 -7.45
CA LYS A 227 1.13 -34.19 -7.42
C LYS A 227 0.36 -34.34 -8.71
N GLU A 228 0.75 -35.34 -9.49
CA GLU A 228 0.13 -35.71 -10.76
C GLU A 228 -1.40 -35.71 -10.64
N GLY A 229 -2.06 -34.91 -11.47
CA GLY A 229 -3.54 -34.87 -11.58
C GLY A 229 -4.23 -33.58 -11.13
N ALA A 230 -3.51 -32.54 -10.66
CA ALA A 230 -4.14 -31.29 -10.22
C ALA A 230 -4.60 -30.39 -11.39
N ALA A 231 -5.83 -29.89 -11.27
CA ALA A 231 -6.65 -29.29 -12.33
C ALA A 231 -5.98 -28.13 -13.09
N THR A 232 -5.85 -28.30 -14.41
CA THR A 232 -5.60 -27.21 -15.36
C THR A 232 -6.81 -26.27 -15.35
N LEU A 233 -6.59 -24.99 -15.03
CA LEU A 233 -7.64 -23.97 -15.02
C LEU A 233 -8.34 -23.90 -16.39
N ARG A 234 -9.67 -24.10 -16.41
CA ARG A 234 -10.50 -23.96 -17.60
C ARG A 234 -11.30 -22.67 -17.48
N LEU A 235 -10.98 -21.67 -18.32
CA LEU A 235 -11.76 -20.44 -18.45
C LEU A 235 -13.14 -20.81 -19.02
N VAL A 236 -14.21 -20.58 -18.25
CA VAL A 236 -15.60 -20.70 -18.72
C VAL A 236 -16.27 -19.36 -18.46
N GLY A 237 -16.42 -18.57 -19.53
CA GLY A 237 -17.05 -17.26 -19.53
C GLY A 237 -17.05 -16.68 -20.95
N ASP A 238 -18.08 -15.92 -21.30
CA ASP A 238 -18.25 -15.36 -22.64
C ASP A 238 -17.29 -14.19 -22.86
N VAL A 239 -16.24 -14.42 -23.65
CA VAL A 239 -15.29 -13.40 -24.09
C VAL A 239 -15.87 -12.72 -25.33
N VAL A 240 -16.30 -11.47 -25.22
CA VAL A 240 -16.90 -10.72 -26.34
C VAL A 240 -15.84 -9.82 -27.00
N PRO A 241 -15.60 -9.95 -28.32
CA PRO A 241 -14.76 -9.01 -29.07
C PRO A 241 -15.38 -7.60 -29.05
N ILE A 242 -14.58 -6.55 -28.88
CA ILE A 242 -15.06 -5.16 -28.94
C ILE A 242 -15.86 -4.86 -30.22
N ASP A 243 -15.53 -5.52 -31.34
CA ASP A 243 -16.24 -5.35 -32.63
C ASP A 243 -17.71 -5.82 -32.61
N LYS A 244 -18.11 -6.61 -31.60
CA LYS A 244 -19.50 -7.06 -31.38
C LYS A 244 -20.13 -6.51 -30.10
N VAL A 245 -19.39 -5.72 -29.35
CA VAL A 245 -20.00 -4.87 -28.33
C VAL A 245 -20.55 -3.69 -29.11
N GLU A 246 -21.85 -3.72 -29.44
CA GLU A 246 -22.58 -2.47 -29.67
C GLU A 246 -22.11 -1.55 -28.57
N VAL A 247 -21.44 -0.46 -28.96
CA VAL A 247 -20.85 0.52 -28.06
C VAL A 247 -21.94 0.91 -27.06
N VAL A 248 -21.99 0.21 -25.93
CA VAL A 248 -22.68 0.66 -24.74
C VAL A 248 -21.76 1.76 -24.30
N LYS A 249 -22.01 2.91 -24.92
CA LYS A 249 -21.60 4.23 -24.50
C LYS A 249 -21.49 4.20 -22.98
N LYS A 250 -20.27 4.01 -22.46
CA LYS A 250 -19.84 4.63 -21.20
C LYS A 250 -19.75 6.14 -21.47
N ILE A 251 -20.85 6.74 -21.96
CA ILE A 251 -21.09 8.17 -21.94
C ILE A 251 -21.92 8.36 -20.70
N LYS A 252 -21.24 8.75 -19.61
CA LYS A 252 -21.85 9.16 -18.33
C LYS A 252 -22.79 8.10 -17.77
N GLU A 253 -22.49 7.56 -16.59
CA GLU A 253 -23.60 7.22 -15.71
C GLU A 253 -24.44 8.49 -15.57
N ASN A 254 -25.52 8.51 -16.34
CA ASN A 254 -26.29 9.69 -16.60
C ASN A 254 -27.04 9.92 -15.30
N LEU A 255 -26.70 10.98 -14.58
CA LEU A 255 -27.53 11.51 -13.50
C LEU A 255 -29.00 11.61 -13.95
N THR A 256 -29.22 11.86 -15.25
CA THR A 256 -30.51 11.87 -15.95
C THR A 256 -31.16 10.50 -16.18
N ARG A 257 -30.48 9.37 -15.95
CA ARG A 257 -31.09 8.03 -15.89
C ARG A 257 -31.70 7.77 -14.51
N THR A 258 -30.99 8.15 -13.45
CA THR A 258 -31.47 8.00 -12.06
C THR A 258 -32.51 9.06 -11.70
N TYR A 259 -32.34 10.29 -12.21
CA TYR A 259 -33.25 11.43 -12.04
C TYR A 259 -33.71 11.97 -13.41
N PRO A 260 -34.60 11.25 -14.11
CA PRO A 260 -34.98 11.60 -15.49
C PRO A 260 -35.89 12.82 -15.62
N LEU A 261 -36.46 13.30 -14.52
CA LEU A 261 -37.50 14.33 -14.56
C LEU A 261 -36.92 15.70 -14.24
N SER A 262 -37.10 16.67 -15.14
CA SER A 262 -36.99 18.09 -14.77
C SER A 262 -38.11 18.47 -13.81
N ALA A 263 -37.97 19.60 -13.10
CA ALA A 263 -39.03 20.14 -12.25
C ALA A 263 -40.39 20.18 -12.98
N MET A 264 -40.41 20.66 -14.23
CA MET A 264 -41.66 20.76 -15.01
C MET A 264 -42.25 19.38 -15.37
N GLN A 265 -41.41 18.39 -15.66
CA GLN A 265 -41.85 17.02 -15.94
C GLN A 265 -42.34 16.30 -14.68
N LEU A 266 -41.72 16.56 -13.53
CA LEU A 266 -42.19 16.09 -12.22
C LEU A 266 -43.61 16.62 -11.95
N ALA A 267 -43.84 17.91 -12.12
CA ALA A 267 -45.16 18.52 -11.91
C ALA A 267 -46.21 17.93 -12.86
N ALA A 268 -45.87 17.70 -14.13
CA ALA A 268 -46.76 17.06 -15.09
C ALA A 268 -47.10 15.61 -14.69
N ALA A 269 -46.11 14.83 -14.24
CA ALA A 269 -46.32 13.44 -13.80
C ALA A 269 -47.18 13.34 -12.53
N VAL A 270 -47.06 14.30 -11.60
CA VAL A 270 -47.97 14.40 -10.44
C VAL A 270 -49.38 14.75 -10.89
N GLN A 271 -49.54 15.70 -11.82
CA GLN A 271 -50.85 16.09 -12.36
C GLN A 271 -51.54 14.98 -13.16
N GLU A 272 -50.78 14.08 -13.79
CA GLU A 272 -51.34 12.89 -14.44
C GLU A 272 -51.95 11.92 -13.42
N LYS A 273 -51.32 11.77 -12.25
CA LYS A 273 -51.82 10.92 -11.15
C LYS A 273 -52.91 11.61 -10.32
N ILE A 274 -52.92 12.94 -10.26
CA ILE A 274 -53.91 13.76 -9.55
C ILE A 274 -54.30 14.96 -10.42
N SER A 275 -55.40 14.83 -11.15
CA SER A 275 -55.80 15.74 -12.24
C SER A 275 -56.15 17.18 -11.80
N THR A 276 -56.32 17.43 -10.50
CA THR A 276 -56.83 18.69 -9.92
C THR A 276 -55.81 19.50 -9.13
N VAL A 277 -54.54 19.08 -9.04
CA VAL A 277 -53.54 19.80 -8.22
C VAL A 277 -52.91 20.97 -8.99
N PRO A 278 -52.98 22.21 -8.47
CA PRO A 278 -52.28 23.34 -9.05
C PRO A 278 -50.77 23.28 -8.77
N ARG A 279 -49.95 23.66 -9.76
CA ARG A 279 -48.47 23.53 -9.70
C ARG A 279 -47.83 24.22 -8.50
N HIS A 280 -48.41 25.31 -7.98
CA HIS A 280 -47.87 26.02 -6.82
C HIS A 280 -47.84 25.16 -5.55
N LYS A 281 -48.79 24.22 -5.38
CA LYS A 281 -48.80 23.28 -4.24
C LYS A 281 -47.70 22.23 -4.36
N ILE A 282 -47.45 21.75 -5.58
CA ILE A 282 -46.31 20.84 -5.85
C ILE A 282 -44.99 21.52 -5.47
N TRP A 283 -44.84 22.81 -5.79
CA TRP A 283 -43.66 23.58 -5.37
C TRP A 283 -43.58 23.80 -3.86
N HIS A 284 -44.73 23.99 -3.20
CA HIS A 284 -44.82 24.10 -1.74
C HIS A 284 -44.32 22.82 -1.06
N VAL A 285 -44.82 21.65 -1.47
CA VAL A 285 -44.42 20.34 -0.92
C VAL A 285 -42.92 20.09 -1.11
N ILE A 286 -42.36 20.42 -2.28
CA ILE A 286 -40.92 20.29 -2.55
C ILE A 286 -40.10 21.19 -1.63
N SER A 287 -40.59 22.38 -1.29
CA SER A 287 -39.91 23.34 -0.43
C SER A 287 -40.03 22.98 1.05
N GLU A 288 -41.21 22.62 1.54
CA GLU A 288 -41.43 22.28 2.95
C GLU A 288 -40.72 21.00 3.37
N ASN A 289 -40.57 20.04 2.46
CA ASN A 289 -39.91 18.75 2.73
C ASN A 289 -38.43 18.73 2.32
N ASP A 290 -37.84 19.89 2.01
CA ASP A 290 -36.45 20.06 1.59
C ASP A 290 -35.98 19.05 0.51
N MET A 291 -36.87 18.73 -0.43
CA MET A 291 -36.63 17.63 -1.38
C MET A 291 -35.44 17.91 -2.31
N LYS A 292 -35.05 19.18 -2.48
CA LYS A 292 -33.93 19.61 -3.35
C LYS A 292 -32.55 19.24 -2.80
N ASN A 293 -32.42 19.10 -1.49
CA ASN A 293 -31.19 18.66 -0.83
C ASN A 293 -31.21 17.15 -0.51
N ASN A 294 -32.33 16.47 -0.75
CA ASN A 294 -32.48 15.06 -0.46
C ASN A 294 -32.17 14.19 -1.69
N LEU A 295 -31.05 13.46 -1.60
CA LEU A 295 -30.57 12.54 -2.64
C LEU A 295 -31.53 11.39 -2.92
N ASP A 296 -32.45 11.03 -2.02
CA ASP A 296 -33.44 9.99 -2.31
C ASP A 296 -34.48 10.44 -3.36
N TYR A 297 -34.61 11.74 -3.61
CA TYR A 297 -35.64 12.32 -4.46
C TYR A 297 -35.10 13.20 -5.58
N SER A 298 -33.98 13.91 -5.37
CA SER A 298 -33.45 14.85 -6.36
C SER A 298 -31.93 14.93 -6.38
N ALA A 299 -31.42 15.50 -7.47
CA ALA A 299 -30.02 15.85 -7.62
C ALA A 299 -29.86 17.19 -8.36
N TYR A 300 -28.79 17.92 -8.06
CA TYR A 300 -28.42 19.13 -8.79
C TYR A 300 -27.74 18.77 -10.11
N ASN A 301 -28.23 19.34 -11.21
CA ASN A 301 -27.67 19.15 -12.54
C ASN A 301 -26.69 20.28 -12.85
N PHE A 302 -25.41 20.06 -12.51
CA PHE A 302 -24.34 21.03 -12.73
C PHE A 302 -23.96 21.13 -14.21
N ARG A 303 -23.62 22.36 -14.65
CA ARG A 303 -23.29 22.63 -16.06
C ARG A 303 -21.94 22.05 -16.46
N ASN A 304 -20.99 21.98 -15.53
CA ASN A 304 -19.65 21.44 -15.74
C ASN A 304 -19.09 20.80 -14.46
N LYS A 305 -18.03 19.99 -14.62
CA LYS A 305 -17.39 19.25 -13.52
C LYS A 305 -16.79 20.15 -12.44
N SER A 306 -16.29 21.34 -12.82
CA SER A 306 -15.76 22.31 -11.85
C SER A 306 -16.80 22.73 -10.83
N GLN A 307 -18.04 22.98 -11.25
CA GLN A 307 -19.13 23.37 -10.35
C GLN A 307 -19.54 22.24 -9.39
N GLU A 308 -19.51 20.99 -9.87
CA GLU A 308 -19.79 19.81 -9.04
C GLU A 308 -18.71 19.60 -7.97
N ASP A 309 -17.43 19.71 -8.36
CA ASP A 309 -16.29 19.56 -7.46
C ASP A 309 -16.23 20.72 -6.44
N ASP A 310 -16.57 21.94 -6.86
CA ASP A 310 -16.65 23.10 -5.97
C ASP A 310 -17.81 22.97 -4.96
N TYR A 311 -18.96 22.44 -5.37
CA TYR A 311 -20.08 22.14 -4.46
C TYR A 311 -19.69 21.07 -3.43
N LYS A 312 -19.04 19.98 -3.85
CA LYS A 312 -18.57 18.93 -2.91
C LYS A 312 -17.57 19.44 -1.88
N ARG A 313 -16.74 20.42 -2.26
CA ARG A 313 -15.71 21.00 -1.38
C ARG A 313 -16.24 22.09 -0.47
N SER A 314 -17.16 22.93 -0.94
CA SER A 314 -17.54 24.17 -0.25
C SER A 314 -19.01 24.22 0.20
N GLY A 315 -19.86 23.30 -0.28
CA GLY A 315 -21.31 23.37 -0.11
C GLY A 315 -21.99 24.51 -0.87
N TYR A 316 -21.22 25.32 -1.62
CA TYR A 316 -21.76 26.45 -2.38
C TYR A 316 -22.44 26.00 -3.67
N ILE A 317 -23.70 26.37 -3.85
CA ILE A 317 -24.47 26.08 -5.06
C ILE A 317 -24.47 27.33 -5.96
N PRO A 318 -23.97 27.25 -7.20
CA PRO A 318 -24.03 28.36 -8.15
C PRO A 318 -25.48 28.81 -8.40
N ALA A 319 -25.68 30.13 -8.49
CA ALA A 319 -26.99 30.69 -8.81
C ALA A 319 -27.53 30.11 -10.13
N ALA A 320 -28.82 29.72 -10.13
CA ALA A 320 -29.53 29.08 -11.24
C ALA A 320 -29.14 27.62 -11.57
N THR A 321 -28.59 26.85 -10.64
CA THR A 321 -28.39 25.40 -10.83
C THR A 321 -29.74 24.65 -10.82
N PRO A 322 -30.15 23.98 -11.91
CA PRO A 322 -31.43 23.27 -11.96
C PRO A 322 -31.37 21.95 -11.20
N SER A 323 -32.45 21.60 -10.51
CA SER A 323 -32.63 20.29 -9.89
C SER A 323 -33.40 19.34 -10.82
N ILE A 324 -32.97 18.09 -10.84
CA ILE A 324 -33.65 16.97 -11.51
C ILE A 324 -34.12 15.97 -10.46
N TYR A 325 -35.19 15.23 -10.77
CA TYR A 325 -35.94 14.41 -9.82
C TYR A 325 -36.15 13.00 -10.36
N ASN A 326 -36.34 12.05 -9.45
CA ASN A 326 -36.66 10.66 -9.78
C ASN A 326 -38.17 10.38 -9.61
N TYR A 327 -38.60 9.18 -9.99
CA TYR A 327 -40.01 8.79 -9.85
C TYR A 327 -40.47 8.62 -8.40
N LYS A 328 -39.55 8.35 -7.45
CA LYS A 328 -39.89 8.32 -6.02
C LYS A 328 -40.34 9.68 -5.52
N ALA A 329 -39.81 10.78 -6.08
CA ALA A 329 -40.26 12.13 -5.78
C ALA A 329 -41.72 12.35 -6.21
N VAL A 330 -42.14 11.80 -7.36
CA VAL A 330 -43.54 11.84 -7.81
C VAL A 330 -44.43 11.14 -6.78
N ASP A 331 -44.07 9.92 -6.39
CA ASP A 331 -44.88 9.10 -5.49
C ASP A 331 -44.97 9.71 -4.08
N PHE A 332 -43.88 10.33 -3.60
CA PHE A 332 -43.86 11.04 -2.32
C PHE A 332 -44.79 12.26 -2.32
N ILE A 333 -44.72 13.09 -3.37
CA ILE A 333 -45.61 14.26 -3.50
C ILE A 333 -47.07 13.84 -3.61
N VAL A 334 -47.35 12.78 -4.39
CA VAL A 334 -48.71 12.21 -4.50
C VAL A 334 -49.23 11.70 -3.16
N LYS A 335 -48.35 11.12 -2.33
CA LYS A 335 -48.73 10.64 -0.99
C LYS A 335 -49.06 11.80 -0.06
N ILE A 336 -48.22 12.82 0.02
CA ILE A 336 -48.44 13.99 0.89
C ILE A 336 -49.75 14.70 0.50
N LEU A 337 -49.98 14.94 -0.80
CA LEU A 337 -51.18 15.63 -1.25
C LEU A 337 -52.47 14.83 -1.02
N LYS A 338 -52.37 13.49 -0.92
CA LYS A 338 -53.49 12.62 -0.51
C LYS A 338 -53.71 12.64 1.00
N ASP A 339 -52.64 12.66 1.79
CA ASP A 339 -52.70 12.70 3.26
C ASP A 339 -53.18 14.08 3.77
N GLU A 340 -52.92 15.17 3.04
CA GLU A 340 -53.40 16.53 3.31
C GLU A 340 -54.90 16.76 2.97
N GLY A 341 -55.60 15.74 2.47
CA GLY A 341 -57.05 15.78 2.28
C GLY A 341 -57.56 16.63 1.11
N GLU A 342 -56.74 16.84 0.08
CA GLU A 342 -57.13 17.57 -1.15
C GLU A 342 -57.55 16.65 -2.31
N ILE A 343 -58.02 15.44 -1.98
CA ILE A 343 -58.87 14.58 -2.82
C ILE A 343 -59.98 14.00 -1.95
#